data_AF-A0A8T4HZR6-F1
#
_entry.id   AF-A0A8T4HZR6-F1
#
_cell.length_a   1.000
_cell.length_b   1.000
_cell.length_c   1.000
_cell.angle_alpha   90.00
_cell.angle_beta   90.00
_cell.angle_gamma   90.00
#
_symmetry.space_group_name_H-M   'P 1'
#
loop_
_entity.id
_entity.type
_entity.pdbx_description
1 polymer ?
#
loop_
_entity_poly.entity_id
_entity_poly.type
_entity_poly.pdbx_seq_one_letter_code
_entity_poly.pdbx_strand_id
1 'polypeptide(L)' 'DSLHLAALPPADQIQFELADVDERFHIQHGPDDSWLDGTRRAYDAAINDVWAQYQPPPEMDTETWAQYQPPHALREAA' A
#
# COMPACT_ATOMS: atom_id res chain seq x y z
N ASP A 1 -2.77 -14.59 13.22
CA ASP A 1 -3.54 -15.56 12.42
C ASP A 1 -3.07 -15.50 10.96
N SER A 2 -1.79 -15.80 10.72
CA SER A 2 -1.09 -15.43 9.48
C SER A 2 -1.23 -16.46 8.34
N LEU A 3 -1.75 -17.66 8.64
CA LEU A 3 -1.91 -18.75 7.68
C LEU A 3 -3.10 -18.53 6.72
N HIS A 4 -4.09 -17.72 7.09
CA HIS A 4 -5.26 -17.45 6.26
C HIS A 4 -5.00 -16.39 5.18
N LEU A 5 -4.10 -15.44 5.44
CA LEU A 5 -3.71 -14.43 4.43
C LEU A 5 -2.82 -15.05 3.34
N ALA A 6 -1.86 -15.90 3.70
CA ALA A 6 -0.95 -16.52 2.73
C ALA A 6 -1.63 -17.43 1.68
N ALA A 7 -2.88 -17.83 1.91
CA ALA A 7 -3.68 -18.65 1.00
C ALA A 7 -4.48 -17.83 -0.03
N LEU A 8 -4.53 -16.50 0.11
CA LEU A 8 -5.27 -15.63 -0.79
C LEU A 8 -4.45 -15.32 -2.06
N PRO A 9 -5.10 -14.95 -3.18
CA PRO A 9 -4.41 -14.34 -4.31
C PRO A 9 -3.59 -13.11 -3.89
N PRO A 10 -2.44 -12.82 -4.53
CA PRO A 10 -1.60 -11.67 -4.16
C PRO A 10 -2.35 -10.34 -4.12
N ALA A 11 -3.31 -10.12 -5.02
CA ALA A 11 -4.12 -8.91 -5.04
C ALA A 11 -4.95 -8.74 -3.75
N ASP A 12 -5.54 -9.82 -3.23
CA ASP A 12 -6.33 -9.79 -2.01
C ASP A 12 -5.42 -9.58 -0.79
N GLN A 13 -4.24 -10.20 -0.76
CA GLN A 13 -3.24 -9.99 0.30
C GLN A 13 -2.83 -8.52 0.39
N ILE A 14 -2.52 -7.90 -0.76
CA ILE A 14 -2.17 -6.48 -0.85
C ILE A 14 -3.31 -5.62 -0.32
N GLN A 15 -4.56 -5.88 -0.73
CA GLN A 15 -5.71 -5.09 -0.25
C GLN A 15 -5.87 -5.14 1.27
N PHE A 16 -5.69 -6.31 1.88
CA PHE A 16 -5.75 -6.43 3.34
C PHE A 16 -4.63 -5.67 4.03
N GLU A 17 -3.39 -5.74 3.53
CA GLU A 17 -2.27 -5.00 4.10
C GLU A 17 -2.41 -3.49 3.94
N LEU A 18 -2.90 -3.02 2.79
CA LEU A 18 -3.18 -1.60 2.57
C LEU A 18 -4.29 -1.10 3.52
N ALA A 19 -5.35 -1.89 3.71
CA ALA A 19 -6.43 -1.56 4.64
C ALA A 19 -5.93 -1.49 6.09
N ASP A 20 -5.00 -2.37 6.48
CA ASP A 20 -4.39 -2.35 7.82
C ASP A 20 -3.47 -1.12 8.02
N VAL A 21 -2.73 -0.69 6.99
CA VAL A 21 -1.99 0.58 7.03
C VAL A 21 -2.96 1.75 7.20
N ASP A 22 -4.03 1.78 6.39
CA ASP A 22 -5.05 2.82 6.42
C ASP A 22 -5.74 2.95 7.78
N GLU A 23 -6.21 1.83 8.34
CA GLU A 23 -6.84 1.80 9.65
C GLU A 23 -5.91 2.32 10.74
N ARG A 24 -4.64 1.90 10.76
CA ARG A 24 -3.68 2.33 11.78
C ARG A 24 -3.41 3.83 11.72
N PHE A 25 -3.25 4.39 10.53
CA PHE A 25 -3.04 5.84 10.36
C PHE A 25 -4.28 6.62 10.80
N HIS A 26 -5.47 6.18 10.42
CA HIS A 26 -6.74 6.78 10.83
C HIS A 26 -6.95 6.76 12.35
N ILE A 27 -6.60 5.66 13.01
CA ILE A 27 -6.67 5.53 14.48
C ILE A 27 -5.68 6.49 15.16
N GLN A 28 -4.45 6.57 14.65
CA GLN A 28 -3.38 7.33 15.29
C GLN A 28 -3.46 8.83 15.04
N HIS A 29 -3.88 9.24 13.85
CA HIS A 29 -3.80 10.62 13.37
C HIS A 29 -5.16 11.27 13.12
N GLY A 30 -6.25 10.49 13.15
CA GLY A 30 -7.58 10.96 12.80
C GLY A 30 -7.85 10.88 11.29
N PRO A 31 -8.95 11.48 10.79
CA PRO A 31 -9.30 11.46 9.36
C PRO A 31 -8.25 12.15 8.50
N ASP A 32 -8.11 11.75 7.24
CA ASP A 32 -7.17 12.30 6.25
C ASP A 32 -7.10 13.83 6.24
N ASP A 33 -8.26 14.50 6.33
CA ASP A 33 -8.37 15.97 6.29
C ASP A 33 -7.63 16.68 7.45
N SER A 34 -7.26 15.94 8.50
CA SER A 34 -6.54 16.45 9.66
C SER A 34 -5.03 16.22 9.61
N TRP A 35 -4.54 15.46 8.62
CA TRP A 35 -3.14 15.09 8.55
C TRP A 35 -2.26 16.27 8.15
N LEU A 36 -1.15 16.43 8.86
CA LEU A 36 -0.08 17.32 8.46
C LEU A 36 0.71 16.69 7.31
N ASP A 37 1.42 17.49 6.51
CA ASP A 37 2.24 17.01 5.38
C ASP A 37 3.25 15.91 5.77
N GLY A 38 3.75 15.93 7.01
CA GLY A 38 4.61 14.87 7.55
C GLY A 38 3.87 13.54 7.69
N THR A 39 2.64 13.57 8.20
CA THR A 39 1.78 12.37 8.34
C THR A 39 1.38 11.83 6.98
N ARG A 40 0.99 12.70 6.03
CA ARG A 40 0.65 12.27 4.67
C ARG A 40 1.83 11.58 3.98
N ARG A 41 3.03 12.15 4.05
CA ARG A 41 4.24 11.51 3.52
C ARG A 41 4.58 10.17 4.18
N ALA A 42 4.33 10.04 5.49
CA ALA A 42 4.55 8.78 6.20
C ALA A 42 3.53 7.71 5.79
N TYR A 43 2.26 8.08 5.61
CA TYR A 43 1.22 7.19 5.10
C TYR A 43 1.56 6.68 3.70
N ASP A 44 1.86 7.61 2.82
CA ASP A 44 2.28 7.39 1.46
C ASP A 44 3.50 6.42 1.37
N ALA A 45 4.51 6.63 2.21
CA ALA A 45 5.66 5.73 2.28
C ALA A 45 5.26 4.32 2.75
N ALA A 46 4.38 4.20 3.75
CA ALA A 46 3.90 2.91 4.23
C ALA A 46 3.09 2.15 3.16
N ILE A 47 2.27 2.85 2.37
CA ILE A 47 1.55 2.29 1.23
C ILE A 47 2.54 1.75 0.18
N ASN A 48 3.60 2.50 -0.15
CA ASN A 48 4.63 2.03 -1.07
C ASN A 48 5.39 0.81 -0.54
N ASP A 49 5.68 0.76 0.75
CA ASP A 49 6.39 -0.36 1.38
C ASP A 49 5.56 -1.66 1.30
N VAL A 50 4.23 -1.58 1.37
CA VAL A 50 3.36 -2.73 1.08
C VAL A 50 3.61 -3.21 -0.35
N TRP A 51 3.45 -2.33 -1.36
CA TRP A 51 3.62 -2.71 -2.77
C TRP A 51 5.02 -3.25 -3.10
N ALA A 52 6.08 -2.74 -2.47
CA ALA A 52 7.45 -3.16 -2.69
C ALA A 52 7.72 -4.63 -2.30
N GLN A 53 6.90 -5.21 -1.43
CA GLN A 53 7.02 -6.60 -1.00
C GLN A 53 6.47 -7.59 -2.03
N TYR A 54 5.64 -7.14 -2.97
CA TYR A 54 4.95 -7.99 -3.92
C TYR A 54 5.58 -7.93 -5.31
N GLN A 55 5.75 -9.11 -5.90
CA GLN A 55 6.10 -9.25 -7.31
C GLN A 55 4.84 -9.34 -8.15
N PRO A 56 4.89 -8.92 -9.43
CA PRO A 56 3.80 -9.18 -10.37
C PRO A 56 3.45 -10.67 -10.40
N PRO A 57 2.15 -11.02 -10.46
CA PRO A 57 1.73 -12.39 -10.77
C PRO A 57 2.35 -12.86 -12.09
N PRO A 58 2.70 -14.15 -12.23
CA PRO A 58 3.36 -14.65 -13.44
C PRO A 58 2.52 -14.51 -14.72
N GLU A 59 1.19 -14.43 -14.60
CA GLU A 59 0.25 -14.16 -15.68
C GLU A 59 0.11 -12.67 -16.06
N MET A 60 0.67 -11.77 -15.26
CA MET A 60 0.58 -10.32 -15.47
C MET A 60 1.95 -9.78 -15.89
N ASP A 61 2.00 -9.09 -17.02
CA ASP A 61 3.23 -8.43 -17.44
C ASP A 61 3.55 -7.23 -16.52
N THR A 62 4.83 -6.84 -16.52
CA THR A 62 5.34 -5.79 -15.63
C THR A 62 4.73 -4.41 -15.93
N GLU A 63 4.31 -4.15 -17.17
CA GLU A 63 3.72 -2.87 -17.57
C GLU A 63 2.30 -2.74 -17.01
N THR A 64 1.51 -3.81 -17.12
CA THR A 64 0.18 -3.94 -16.52
C THR A 64 0.26 -3.89 -14.99
N TRP A 65 1.25 -4.57 -14.39
CA TRP A 65 1.48 -4.51 -12.94
C TRP A 65 1.81 -3.11 -12.43
N ALA A 66 2.62 -2.34 -13.16
CA ALA A 66 2.98 -0.98 -12.79
C ALA A 66 1.78 -0.02 -12.75
N GLN A 67 0.65 -0.35 -13.41
CA GLN A 67 -0.58 0.44 -13.36
C GLN A 67 -1.37 0.23 -12.07
N TYR A 68 -1.18 -0.91 -11.39
CA TYR A 68 -1.82 -1.20 -10.10
C TYR A 68 -1.03 -0.64 -8.92
N GLN A 69 0.28 -0.48 -9.09
CA GLN A 69 1.08 0.26 -8.11
C GLN A 69 0.51 1.68 -8.01
N PRO A 70 0.41 2.24 -6.80
CA PRO A 70 0.00 3.63 -6.63
C PRO A 70 0.86 4.46 -7.57
N PRO A 71 0.25 5.36 -8.37
CA PRO A 71 1.02 6.17 -9.31
C PRO A 71 2.18 6.77 -8.53
N HIS A 72 3.33 6.91 -9.20
CA HIS A 72 4.61 7.46 -8.71
C HIS A 72 4.55 8.84 -8.00
N ALA A 73 3.44 9.26 -7.38
CA ALA A 73 3.24 10.41 -6.53
C ALA A 73 4.23 10.53 -5.35
N LEU A 74 5.15 9.57 -5.19
CA LEU A 74 6.20 9.61 -4.16
C LEU A 74 7.62 9.61 -4.69
N ARG A 75 7.84 9.68 -6.02
CA ARG A 75 9.19 9.91 -6.56
C ARG A 75 9.64 11.38 -6.53
N GLU A 76 8.76 12.34 -6.24
CA GLU A 76 9.11 13.78 -6.22
C GLU A 76 9.21 14.40 -4.82
N ALA A 77 9.51 13.60 -3.80
CA ALA A 77 9.83 14.10 -2.45
C ALA A 77 11.31 13.92 -2.05
N ALA A 78 12.19 13.69 -3.03
CA ALA A 78 13.65 13.57 -2.85
C ALA A 78 14.37 14.90 -3.15
#